data_AF-A0A0D0T4B4-F1
#
_entry.id   AF-A0A0D0T4B4-F1
#
_cell.length_a   1.000
_cell.length_b   1.000
_cell.length_c   1.000
_cell.angle_alpha   90.00
_cell.angle_beta   90.00
_cell.angle_gamma   90.00
#
_symmetry.space_group_name_H-M   'P 1'
#
loop_
_entity.id
_entity.type
_entity.pdbx_description
1 polymer ?
#
loop_
_entity_poly.entity_id
_entity_poly.type
_entity_poly.pdbx_seq_one_letter_code
_entity_poly.pdbx_strand_id
1 'polypeptide(L)'
;MVDLETCDEGFEITNVAVYDKALADAKGAEGDWERRSRYMGPQFDHLDETVQEAFGSYLAERGVDESLADFVLSYCEHKEQKDYVSWINQVRGFVEQ
;
A
#
# COMPACT_ATOMS: atom_id res chain seq x y z
N MET A 1 -1.80 0.55 11.32
CA MET A 1 -1.23 0.37 9.97
C MET A 1 -1.95 -0.83 9.39
N VAL A 2 -2.53 -0.65 8.21
CA VAL A 2 -3.19 -1.70 7.47
C VAL A 2 -2.44 -1.81 6.17
N ASP A 3 -1.91 -2.99 5.91
CA ASP A 3 -1.22 -3.29 4.67
C ASP A 3 -2.25 -3.88 3.70
N LEU A 4 -2.30 -3.31 2.50
CA LEU A 4 -3.29 -3.62 1.48
C LEU A 4 -2.57 -3.97 0.18
N GLU A 5 -3.07 -4.98 -0.51
CA GLU A 5 -2.65 -5.32 -1.87
C GLU A 5 -3.82 -5.11 -2.82
N THR A 6 -3.55 -4.59 -4.02
CA THR A 6 -4.56 -4.46 -5.07
C THR A 6 -4.67 -5.78 -5.82
N CYS A 7 -5.86 -6.35 -5.91
CA CYS A 7 -6.21 -7.50 -6.73
C CYS A 7 -7.29 -7.12 -7.76
N ASP A 8 -7.68 -8.07 -8.61
CA ASP A 8 -8.71 -7.84 -9.65
C ASP A 8 -10.08 -7.45 -9.07
N GLU A 9 -10.34 -7.76 -7.79
CA GLU A 9 -11.61 -7.51 -7.08
C GLU A 9 -11.52 -6.36 -6.06
N GLY A 10 -10.41 -5.59 -6.04
CA GLY A 10 -10.24 -4.43 -5.17
C GLY A 10 -9.03 -4.51 -4.24
N PHE A 11 -9.21 -4.18 -2.95
CA PHE A 11 -8.16 -4.27 -1.94
C PHE A 11 -8.29 -5.54 -1.10
N GLU A 12 -7.18 -6.26 -0.97
CA GLU A 12 -7.02 -7.37 -0.02
C GLU A 12 -6.22 -6.90 1.19
N ILE A 13 -6.70 -7.21 2.39
CA ILE A 13 -5.98 -6.90 3.64
C ILE A 13 -5.01 -8.02 3.95
N THR A 14 -3.71 -7.72 3.93
CA THR A 14 -2.67 -8.73 4.21
C THR A 14 -2.22 -8.70 5.67
N ASN A 15 -2.25 -7.52 6.29
CA ASN A 15 -1.75 -7.36 7.66
C ASN A 15 -2.39 -6.16 8.38
N VAL A 16 -2.57 -6.29 9.70
CA VAL A 16 -3.07 -5.23 10.57
C VAL A 16 -2.21 -5.12 11.82
N ALA A 17 -1.46 -4.02 11.92
CA ALA A 17 -0.59 -3.71 13.05
C ALA A 17 -1.02 -2.41 13.76
N VAL A 18 -0.91 -2.37 15.09
CA VAL A 18 -1.22 -1.16 15.88
C VAL A 18 0.06 -0.56 16.42
N TYR A 19 0.25 0.74 16.15
CA TYR A 19 1.40 1.52 16.61
C TYR A 19 0.92 2.85 17.21
N ASP A 20 1.74 3.44 18.08
CA ASP A 20 1.58 4.85 18.44
C ASP A 20 1.76 5.73 17.19
N LYS A 21 1.01 6.83 17.13
CA LYS A 21 0.98 7.72 15.95
C LYS A 21 2.38 8.16 15.48
N ALA A 22 3.25 8.53 16.43
CA ALA A 22 4.61 8.97 16.11
C ALA A 22 5.43 7.88 15.40
N LEU A 23 5.25 6.61 15.78
CA LEU A 23 5.95 5.48 15.16
C LEU A 23 5.30 5.07 13.83
N ALA A 24 3.97 5.15 13.73
CA ALA A 24 3.25 4.91 12.48
C ALA A 24 3.68 5.88 11.37
N ASP A 25 3.86 7.16 11.71
CA ASP A 25 4.22 8.22 10.74
C ASP A 25 5.73 8.32 10.48
N ALA A 26 6.56 7.58 11.23
CA ALA A 26 8.02 7.64 11.12
C ALA A 26 8.50 7.17 9.73
N LYS A 27 9.20 8.05 9.00
CA LYS A 27 9.70 7.77 7.64
C LYS A 27 11.14 7.27 7.65
N GLY A 28 11.53 6.63 6.54
CA GLY A 28 12.89 6.16 6.32
C GLY A 28 13.21 4.83 7.00
N ALA A 29 14.47 4.41 6.86
CA ALA A 29 14.92 3.08 7.28
C ALA A 29 14.78 2.84 8.80
N GLU A 30 15.04 3.87 9.62
CA GLU A 30 14.96 3.75 11.08
C GLU A 30 13.53 3.51 11.57
N GLY A 31 12.56 4.28 11.04
CA GLY A 31 11.15 4.09 11.39
C GLY A 31 10.60 2.74 10.93
N ASP A 32 11.06 2.26 9.77
CA ASP A 32 10.73 0.92 9.28
C ASP A 32 11.30 -0.18 10.18
N TRP A 33 12.57 -0.05 10.57
CA TRP A 33 13.21 -1.01 11.48
C TRP A 33 12.51 -1.09 12.83
N GLU A 34 12.18 0.05 13.42
CA GLU A 34 11.44 0.12 14.69
C GLU A 34 10.04 -0.52 14.59
N ARG A 35 9.28 -0.29 13.50
CA ARG A 35 7.97 -0.93 13.32
C ARG A 35 8.09 -2.46 13.22
N ARG A 36 9.05 -2.97 12.46
CA ARG A 36 9.29 -4.42 12.33
C ARG A 36 9.78 -5.06 13.63
N SER A 37 10.36 -4.30 14.55
CA SER A 37 10.72 -4.78 15.88
C SER A 37 9.52 -4.95 16.82
N ARG A 38 8.33 -4.44 16.45
CA ARG A 38 7.10 -4.58 17.24
C ARG A 38 6.27 -5.76 16.74
N TYR A 39 5.28 -6.16 17.53
CA TYR A 39 4.30 -7.14 17.11
C TYR A 39 3.51 -6.61 15.91
N MET A 40 3.58 -7.31 14.78
CA MET A 40 2.96 -6.90 13.52
C MET A 40 1.47 -7.28 13.43
N GLY A 41 0.93 -7.95 14.44
CA GLY A 41 -0.40 -8.52 14.40
C GLY A 41 -0.37 -10.04 14.20
N PRO A 42 -1.53 -10.71 14.32
CA PRO A 42 -1.67 -12.10 13.93
C PRO A 42 -1.63 -12.21 12.40
N GLN A 43 -1.49 -13.44 11.88
CA GLN A 43 -1.77 -13.69 10.47
C GLN A 43 -3.24 -13.36 10.21
N PHE A 44 -3.50 -12.43 9.29
CA PHE A 44 -4.84 -11.88 9.08
C PHE A 44 -5.83 -12.97 8.69
N ASP A 45 -5.42 -13.89 7.82
CA ASP A 45 -6.20 -15.02 7.29
C ASP A 45 -6.60 -16.02 8.38
N HIS A 46 -5.94 -16.00 9.54
CA HIS A 46 -6.27 -16.83 10.69
C HIS A 46 -7.30 -16.19 11.63
N LEU A 47 -7.68 -14.93 11.39
CA LEU A 47 -8.78 -14.30 12.11
C LEU A 47 -10.12 -14.92 11.71
N ASP A 48 -11.11 -14.81 12.58
CA ASP A 48 -12.48 -15.19 12.25
C ASP A 48 -12.98 -14.40 11.03
N GLU A 49 -13.70 -15.06 10.11
CA GLU A 49 -14.21 -14.45 8.87
C GLU A 49 -15.02 -13.16 9.16
N THR A 50 -15.83 -13.15 10.23
CA THR A 50 -16.62 -11.98 10.63
C THR A 50 -15.73 -10.78 10.98
N VAL A 51 -14.56 -11.04 11.59
CA VAL A 51 -13.60 -10.00 11.94
C VAL A 51 -12.92 -9.47 10.69
N GLN A 52 -12.56 -10.35 9.75
CA GLN A 52 -11.98 -9.96 8.47
C GLN A 52 -12.95 -9.07 7.67
N GLU A 53 -14.21 -9.47 7.56
CA GLU A 53 -15.28 -8.69 6.92
C GLU A 53 -15.51 -7.33 7.60
N ALA A 54 -15.46 -7.29 8.93
CA ALA A 54 -15.62 -6.05 9.69
C ALA A 54 -14.48 -5.05 9.41
N PHE A 55 -13.24 -5.52 9.24
CA PHE A 55 -12.14 -4.66 8.82
C PHE A 55 -12.34 -4.11 7.40
N GLY A 56 -12.76 -4.96 6.47
CA GLY A 56 -13.08 -4.54 5.10
C GLY A 56 -14.17 -3.46 5.08
N SER A 57 -15.27 -3.70 5.79
CA SER A 57 -16.38 -2.73 5.90
C SER A 57 -15.95 -1.41 6.53
N TYR A 58 -15.14 -1.46 7.60
CA TYR A 58 -14.61 -0.27 8.28
C TYR A 58 -13.74 0.61 7.37
N LEU A 59 -12.95 -0.01 6.49
CA LEU A 59 -12.10 0.67 5.50
C LEU A 59 -12.94 1.26 4.37
N ALA A 60 -13.91 0.51 3.85
CA ALA A 60 -14.81 0.96 2.80
C ALA A 60 -15.61 2.21 3.22
N GLU A 61 -16.10 2.27 4.46
CA GLU A 61 -16.77 3.46 5.01
C GLU A 61 -15.89 4.73 5.02
N ARG A 62 -14.57 4.58 4.97
CA ARG A 62 -13.58 5.66 4.91
C ARG A 62 -13.11 5.97 3.48
N GLY A 63 -13.71 5.33 2.48
CA GLY A 63 -13.37 5.49 1.07
C GLY A 63 -12.15 4.67 0.64
N VAL A 64 -11.75 3.67 1.44
CA VAL A 64 -10.77 2.65 1.02
C VAL A 64 -11.56 1.45 0.51
N ASP A 65 -12.00 1.56 -0.74
CA ASP A 65 -12.91 0.64 -1.42
C ASP A 65 -12.42 0.30 -2.84
N GLU A 66 -13.24 -0.45 -3.59
CA GLU A 66 -12.97 -0.87 -4.96
C GLU A 66 -12.73 0.32 -5.91
N SER A 67 -13.47 1.43 -5.74
CA SER A 67 -13.29 2.63 -6.57
C SER A 67 -11.93 3.28 -6.36
N LEU A 68 -11.42 3.28 -5.12
CA LEU A 68 -10.05 3.72 -4.85
C LEU A 68 -9.02 2.75 -5.43
N ALA A 69 -9.26 1.43 -5.36
CA ALA A 69 -8.37 0.42 -5.93
C ALA A 69 -8.22 0.62 -7.46
N ASP A 70 -9.35 0.77 -8.17
CA ASP A 70 -9.39 1.06 -9.61
C ASP A 70 -8.62 2.34 -9.97
N PHE A 71 -8.81 3.39 -9.16
CA PHE A 71 -8.09 4.64 -9.34
C PHE A 71 -6.58 4.46 -9.16
N VAL A 72 -6.14 3.75 -8.11
CA VAL A 72 -4.72 3.51 -7.86
C VAL A 72 -4.10 2.73 -9.02
N LEU A 73 -4.75 1.67 -9.49
CA LEU A 73 -4.28 0.88 -10.65
C LEU A 73 -4.14 1.76 -11.90
N SER A 74 -5.19 2.47 -12.27
CA SER A 74 -5.19 3.37 -13.44
C SER A 74 -4.13 4.47 -13.32
N TYR A 75 -3.94 5.02 -12.12
CA TYR A 75 -2.95 6.06 -11.88
C TYR A 75 -1.52 5.52 -11.95
N CYS A 76 -1.28 4.30 -11.44
CA CYS A 76 0.00 3.62 -11.53
C CYS A 76 0.40 3.43 -13.00
N GLU A 77 -0.49 2.93 -13.86
CA GLU A 77 -0.22 2.78 -15.30
C GLU A 77 0.14 4.12 -15.97
N HIS A 78 -0.64 5.17 -15.69
CA HIS A 78 -0.38 6.49 -16.24
C HIS A 78 0.95 7.07 -15.75
N LYS A 79 1.28 6.90 -14.47
CA LYS A 79 2.54 7.34 -13.88
C LYS A 79 3.72 6.58 -14.47
N GLU A 80 3.61 5.26 -14.59
CA GLU A 80 4.64 4.40 -15.15
C GLU A 80 4.95 4.81 -16.59
N GLN A 81 3.93 5.02 -17.42
CA GLN A 81 4.12 5.47 -18.80
C GLN A 81 4.87 6.81 -18.87
N LYS A 82 4.52 7.77 -17.99
CA LYS A 82 5.19 9.06 -17.92
C LYS A 82 6.65 8.93 -17.47
N ASP A 83 6.89 8.14 -16.43
CA ASP A 83 8.22 7.92 -15.88
C ASP A 83 9.11 7.15 -16.88
N TYR A 84 8.54 6.20 -17.62
CA TYR A 84 9.21 5.48 -18.71
C TYR A 84 9.66 6.41 -19.83
N VAL A 85 8.78 7.30 -20.32
CA VAL A 85 9.14 8.30 -21.34
C VAL A 85 10.23 9.24 -20.82
N SER A 86 10.13 9.69 -19.56
CA SER A 86 11.16 10.53 -18.92
C SER A 86 12.50 9.80 -18.87
N TRP A 87 12.49 8.53 -18.47
CA TRP A 87 13.68 7.69 -18.39
C TRP A 87 14.34 7.50 -19.76
N ILE A 88 13.58 7.20 -20.82
CA ILE A 88 14.12 7.10 -22.19
C ILE A 88 14.83 8.40 -22.59
N ASN A 89 14.21 9.55 -22.32
CA ASN A 89 14.80 10.84 -22.67
C ASN A 89 16.11 11.10 -21.91
N GLN A 90 16.19 10.70 -20.63
CA GLN A 90 17.43 10.79 -19.84
C GLN A 90 18.52 9.86 -20.39
N VAL A 91 18.18 8.62 -20.73
CA VAL A 91 19.12 7.67 -21.34
C VAL A 91 19.63 8.18 -22.68
N ARG A 92 18.75 8.70 -23.53
CA ARG A 92 19.13 9.32 -24.80
C ARG A 92 20.12 10.46 -24.58
N GLY A 93 19.82 11.39 -23.67
CA GLY A 93 20.70 12.52 -23.36
C GLY A 93 22.05 12.12 -22.74
N PHE A 94 22.12 10.95 -22.10
CA PHE A 94 23.37 10.38 -21.61
C PHE A 94 24.20 9.74 -22.75
N VAL A 95 23.57 9.06 -23.70
CA VAL A 95 24.25 8.37 -24.82
C VAL A 95 24.67 9.34 -25.94
N GLU A 96 23.92 10.42 -26.17
CA GLU A 96 24.25 11.44 -27.17
C GLU A 96 25.35 12.44 -26.71
N GLN A 97 25.93 12.25 -25.51
CA GLN A 97 27.09 13.00 -25.01
C GLN A 97 28.43 12.50 -25.58
#